data_AF-A0A9X3EXG1-F1
#
_entry.id   AF-A0A9X3EXG1-F1
#
_cell.length_a   1.000
_cell.length_b   1.000
_cell.length_c   1.000
_cell.angle_alpha   90.00
_cell.angle_beta   90.00
_cell.angle_gamma   90.00
#
_symmetry.space_group_name_H-M   'P 1'
#
loop_
_entity.id
_entity.type
_entity.pdbx_description
1 polymer ?
#
loop_
_entity_poly.entity_id
_entity_poly.type
_entity_poly.pdbx_seq_one_letter_code
_entity_poly.pdbx_strand_id
1 'polypeptide(L)'
;MQFDGTVRLHRYAWAVHQATETEAPAAEATALLLYRDRKDHQVKVLELTPRAAAVTTRLLAGEPLQAALMHACAELGTPLDDEFLAAMAGYFADLAERGALLGAA
;
A
#
# COMPACT_ATOMS: atom_id res chain seq x y z
N MET A 1 -8.65 8.46 -7.05
CA MET A 1 -8.48 7.01 -6.89
C MET A 1 -9.41 6.57 -5.78
N GLN A 2 -10.28 5.60 -6.03
CA GLN A 2 -11.22 5.07 -5.05
C GLN A 2 -10.74 3.70 -4.56
N PHE A 3 -10.41 3.60 -3.29
CA PHE A 3 -10.21 2.31 -2.62
C PHE A 3 -11.55 1.71 -2.18
N ASP A 4 -11.62 0.39 -2.08
CA ASP A 4 -12.77 -0.26 -1.43
C ASP A 4 -12.85 0.18 0.04
N GLY A 5 -14.06 0.36 0.56
CA GLY A 5 -14.29 0.89 1.92
C GLY A 5 -13.73 0.01 3.05
N THR A 6 -13.35 -1.24 2.75
CA THR A 6 -12.69 -2.16 3.69
C THR A 6 -11.19 -1.94 3.82
N VAL A 7 -10.56 -1.19 2.91
CA VAL A 7 -9.10 -1.01 2.89
C VAL A 7 -8.63 -0.26 4.13
N ARG A 8 -7.61 -0.79 4.80
CA ARG A 8 -6.93 -0.15 5.93
C ARG A 8 -5.43 -0.24 5.73
N LEU A 9 -4.72 0.86 5.94
CA LEU A 9 -3.26 0.89 5.96
C LEU A 9 -2.79 1.08 7.40
N HIS A 10 -1.97 0.16 7.89
CA HIS A 10 -1.34 0.25 9.19
C HIS A 10 0.18 0.27 9.05
N ARG A 11 0.84 1.06 9.90
CA ARG A 11 2.31 1.12 9.99
C ARG A 11 2.74 0.63 11.35
N TYR A 12 3.73 -0.25 11.37
CA TYR A 12 4.28 -0.83 12.58
C TYR A 12 5.79 -0.62 12.60
N ALA A 13 6.36 -0.41 13.79
CA ALA A 13 7.81 -0.41 13.98
C ALA A 13 8.40 -1.83 14.07
N TRP A 14 7.54 -2.85 14.04
CA TRP A 14 7.88 -4.26 14.20
C TRP A 14 7.15 -5.09 13.13
N ALA A 15 7.76 -6.16 12.65
CA ALA A 15 7.19 -7.07 11.65
C ALA A 15 6.16 -8.02 12.29
N VAL A 16 5.09 -7.44 12.87
CA VAL A 16 4.08 -8.16 13.66
C VAL A 16 3.38 -9.28 12.89
N HIS A 17 3.31 -9.17 11.57
CA HIS A 17 2.70 -10.16 10.69
C HIS A 17 3.55 -11.43 10.49
N GLN A 18 4.81 -11.41 10.92
CA GLN A 18 5.74 -12.55 10.87
C GLN A 18 5.94 -13.19 12.25
N ALA A 19 5.34 -12.62 13.31
CA ALA A 19 5.45 -13.17 14.65
C ALA A 19 4.85 -14.57 14.71
N THR A 20 5.52 -15.46 15.44
CA THR A 20 5.01 -16.80 15.76
C THR A 20 4.61 -16.85 17.24
N GLU A 21 3.99 -17.93 17.69
CA GLU A 21 3.64 -18.09 19.12
C GLU A 21 4.88 -18.10 20.03
N THR A 22 6.04 -18.48 19.49
CA THR A 22 7.28 -18.68 20.24
C THR A 22 8.29 -17.57 20.06
N GLU A 23 8.19 -16.77 18.99
CA GLU A 23 9.17 -15.75 18.65
C GLU A 23 8.51 -14.37 18.58
N ALA A 24 9.11 -13.40 19.29
CA ALA A 24 8.73 -12.01 19.17
C ALA A 24 9.02 -11.51 17.73
N PRO A 25 8.21 -10.58 17.20
CA PRO A 25 8.46 -10.01 15.89
C PRO A 25 9.83 -9.32 15.85
N ALA A 26 10.45 -9.29 14.68
CA ALA A 26 11.65 -8.50 14.44
C ALA A 26 11.33 -7.00 14.53
N ALA A 27 12.28 -6.20 15.03
CA ALA A 27 12.21 -4.74 15.08
C ALA A 27 12.46 -4.14 13.68
N GLU A 28 11.54 -4.40 12.76
CA GLU A 28 11.58 -3.95 11.37
C GLU A 28 10.33 -3.14 11.05
N ALA A 29 10.53 -1.95 10.49
CA ALA A 29 9.43 -1.06 10.14
C ALA A 29 8.68 -1.58 8.92
N THR A 30 7.38 -1.82 9.06
CA THR A 30 6.55 -2.43 8.03
C THR A 30 5.26 -1.64 7.81
N ALA A 31 4.74 -1.67 6.59
CA ALA A 31 3.47 -1.08 6.22
C ALA A 31 2.54 -2.17 5.67
N LEU A 32 1.41 -2.40 6.33
CA LEU A 32 0.48 -3.48 6.00
C LEU A 32 -0.83 -2.90 5.46
N LEU A 33 -1.17 -3.30 4.23
CA LEU A 33 -2.47 -3.04 3.62
C LEU A 33 -3.39 -4.22 3.88
N LEU A 34 -4.44 -3.99 4.67
CA LEU A 34 -5.50 -4.96 4.91
C LEU A 34 -6.66 -4.64 3.98
N TYR A 35 -7.19 -5.66 3.31
CA TYR A 35 -8.30 -5.51 2.37
C TYR A 35 -9.14 -6.78 2.33
N ARG A 36 -10.40 -6.67 1.90
CA ARG A 36 -11.23 -7.83 1.57
C ARG A 36 -10.98 -8.24 0.14
N ASP A 37 -10.49 -9.45 -0.07
CA ASP A 37 -10.24 -9.97 -1.42
C ASP A 37 -11.54 -10.19 -2.20
N ARG A 38 -11.52 -9.86 -3.49
CA ARG A 38 -12.70 -9.98 -4.35
C ARG A 38 -13.10 -11.43 -4.64
N LYS A 39 -12.16 -12.38 -4.66
CA LYS A 39 -12.41 -13.76 -5.10
C LYS A 39 -13.01 -14.61 -3.97
N ASP A 40 -12.44 -14.54 -2.78
CA ASP A 40 -12.84 -15.38 -1.64
C ASP A 40 -13.51 -14.62 -0.48
N HIS A 41 -13.60 -13.30 -0.60
CA HIS A 41 -14.18 -12.39 0.41
C HIS A 41 -13.51 -12.49 1.80
N GLN A 42 -12.30 -13.03 1.88
CA GLN A 42 -11.51 -13.08 3.10
C GLN A 42 -10.69 -11.81 3.26
N VAL A 43 -10.38 -11.47 4.52
CA VAL A 43 -9.39 -10.42 4.80
C VAL A 43 -8.01 -10.95 4.41
N LYS A 44 -7.30 -10.20 3.59
CA LYS A 44 -5.92 -10.45 3.21
C LYS A 44 -5.04 -9.32 3.73
N VAL A 45 -3.78 -9.65 3.96
CA VAL A 45 -2.74 -8.71 4.38
C VAL A 45 -1.69 -8.68 3.28
N LEU A 46 -1.34 -7.48 2.84
CA LEU A 46 -0.26 -7.24 1.90
C LEU A 46 0.76 -6.32 2.55
N GLU A 47 1.99 -6.78 2.71
CA GLU A 47 3.10 -5.91 3.07
C GLU A 47 3.49 -5.03 1.88
N LEU A 48 3.56 -3.72 2.12
CA LEU A 48 3.86 -2.72 1.11
C LEU A 48 5.33 -2.33 1.15
N THR A 49 5.92 -2.21 -0.04
CA THR A 49 7.19 -1.50 -0.21
C THR A 49 7.08 -0.04 0.26
N PRO A 50 8.19 0.62 0.65
CA PRO A 50 8.16 2.02 1.09
C PRO A 50 7.47 2.97 0.09
N ARG A 51 7.73 2.81 -1.21
CA ARG A 51 7.07 3.58 -2.28
C ARG A 51 5.56 3.38 -2.32
N ALA A 52 5.10 2.14 -2.27
CA ALA A 52 3.67 1.82 -2.29
C ALA A 52 2.98 2.34 -1.01
N ALA A 53 3.61 2.19 0.15
CA ALA A 53 3.10 2.71 1.41
C ALA A 53 2.97 4.23 1.41
N ALA A 54 3.98 4.96 0.91
CA ALA A 54 3.99 6.42 0.84
C ALA A 54 2.88 6.96 -0.09
N VAL A 55 2.71 6.36 -1.27
CA VAL A 55 1.65 6.75 -2.22
C VAL A 55 0.26 6.41 -1.66
N THR A 56 0.07 5.19 -1.15
CA THR A 56 -1.24 4.75 -0.62
C THR A 56 -1.67 5.54 0.60
N THR A 57 -0.73 5.94 1.48
CA THR A 57 -1.03 6.81 2.63
C THR A 57 -1.71 8.11 2.17
N ARG A 58 -1.16 8.74 1.13
CA ARG A 58 -1.65 10.03 0.59
C ARG A 58 -2.97 9.88 -0.13
N LEU A 59 -3.11 8.84 -0.94
CA LEU A 59 -4.37 8.57 -1.63
C LEU A 59 -5.51 8.29 -0.65
N LEU A 60 -5.26 7.55 0.44
CA LEU A 60 -6.25 7.32 1.49
C LEU A 60 -6.58 8.61 2.28
N ALA A 61 -5.65 9.56 2.34
CA ALA A 61 -5.90 10.90 2.89
C ALA A 61 -6.66 11.81 1.91
N GLY A 62 -7.00 11.35 0.71
CA GLY A 62 -7.77 12.08 -0.30
C GLY A 62 -6.93 12.93 -1.25
N GLU A 63 -5.60 12.78 -1.24
CA GLU A 63 -4.76 13.49 -2.23
C GLU A 63 -5.03 12.99 -3.65
N PRO A 64 -5.03 13.89 -4.66
CA PRO A 64 -5.03 13.51 -6.07
C PRO A 64 -3.81 12.64 -6.42
N LEU A 65 -3.96 11.72 -7.38
CA LEU A 65 -2.90 10.76 -7.74
C LEU A 65 -1.56 11.41 -8.09
N GLN A 66 -1.59 12.45 -8.92
CA GLN A 66 -0.36 13.14 -9.32
C GLN A 66 0.37 13.75 -8.12
N ALA A 67 -0.36 14.41 -7.21
CA ALA A 67 0.21 14.97 -5.99
C ALA A 67 0.77 13.87 -5.08
N ALA A 68 0.02 12.77 -4.91
CA ALA A 68 0.45 11.64 -4.10
C ALA A 68 1.77 11.02 -4.60
N LEU A 69 1.93 10.85 -5.91
CA LEU A 69 3.17 10.35 -6.53
C LEU A 69 4.34 11.33 -6.31
N MET A 70 4.14 12.61 -6.60
CA MET A 70 5.18 13.64 -6.45
C MET A 70 5.64 13.77 -4.99
N HIS A 71 4.71 13.80 -4.04
CA HIS A 71 5.03 13.92 -2.63
C HIS A 71 5.65 12.65 -2.07
N ALA A 72 5.27 11.47 -2.54
CA ALA A 72 5.92 10.22 -2.14
C ALA A 72 7.37 10.16 -2.63
N CYS A 73 7.63 10.57 -3.88
CA CYS A 73 8.98 10.73 -4.41
C CYS A 73 9.81 11.70 -3.57
N ALA A 74 9.25 12.86 -3.22
CA ALA A 74 9.91 13.85 -2.38
C ALA A 74 10.23 13.32 -0.96
N GLU A 75 9.31 12.59 -0.34
CA GLU A 75 9.53 11.94 0.97
C GLU A 75 10.67 10.91 0.92
N LEU A 76 10.72 10.13 -0.15
CA LEU A 76 11.68 9.03 -0.30
C LEU A 76 13.03 9.47 -0.87
N GLY A 77 13.16 10.74 -1.27
CA GLY A 77 14.36 11.25 -1.95
C GLY A 77 14.62 10.59 -3.31
N THR A 78 13.57 10.10 -3.97
CA THR A 78 13.64 9.41 -5.26
C THR A 78 13.05 10.26 -6.38
N PRO A 79 13.58 10.24 -7.61
CA PRO A 79 12.97 10.92 -8.74
C PRO A 79 11.61 10.30 -9.11
N LEU A 80 10.75 11.09 -9.75
CA LEU A 80 9.57 10.59 -10.43
C LEU A 80 9.96 10.25 -11.88
N ASP A 81 10.46 9.04 -12.09
CA ASP A 81 10.92 8.54 -13.39
C ASP A 81 10.03 7.42 -13.95
N ASP A 82 10.36 6.94 -15.14
CA ASP A 82 9.60 5.89 -15.83
C ASP A 82 9.58 4.57 -15.04
N GLU A 83 10.66 4.26 -14.31
CA GLU A 83 10.72 3.06 -13.46
C GLU A 83 9.71 3.17 -12.30
N PHE A 84 9.70 4.30 -11.61
CA PHE A 84 8.76 4.56 -10.53
C PHE A 84 7.31 4.50 -11.03
N LEU A 85 7.03 5.15 -12.17
CA LEU A 85 5.71 5.16 -12.78
C LEU A 85 5.27 3.74 -13.20
N ALA A 86 6.14 2.97 -13.85
CA ALA A 86 5.86 1.59 -14.23
C ALA A 86 5.57 0.71 -13.00
N ALA A 87 6.35 0.87 -11.93
CA ALA A 87 6.12 0.15 -10.70
C ALA A 87 4.78 0.51 -10.03
N MET A 88 4.39 1.78 -10.06
CA MET A 88 3.10 2.23 -9.52
C MET A 88 1.93 1.79 -10.39
N ALA A 89 2.08 1.76 -11.71
CA ALA A 89 1.08 1.19 -12.61
C ALA A 89 0.84 -0.30 -12.31
N GLY A 90 1.91 -1.09 -12.18
CA GLY A 90 1.82 -2.51 -11.82
C GLY A 90 1.18 -2.72 -10.46
N TYR A 91 1.56 -1.92 -9.47
CA TYR A 91 0.96 -1.95 -8.13
C TYR A 91 -0.55 -1.67 -8.16
N PHE A 92 -0.99 -0.63 -8.86
CA PHE A 92 -2.41 -0.30 -8.94
C PHE A 92 -3.21 -1.34 -9.73
N ALA A 93 -2.63 -1.93 -10.77
CA ALA A 93 -3.26 -3.03 -11.50
C ALA A 93 -3.48 -4.25 -10.59
N ASP A 94 -2.47 -4.66 -9.82
CA ASP A 94 -2.58 -5.77 -8.86
C ASP A 94 -3.64 -5.48 -7.77
N LEU A 95 -3.70 -4.25 -7.24
CA LEU A 95 -4.76 -3.87 -6.29
C LEU A 95 -6.17 -3.89 -6.91
N ALA A 96 -6.29 -3.54 -8.19
CA ALA A 96 -7.56 -3.59 -8.90
C ALA A 96 -8.04 -5.05 -9.11
N GLU A 97 -7.12 -5.95 -9.47
CA GLU A 97 -7.41 -7.38 -9.59
C GLU A 97 -7.86 -8.00 -8.27
N ARG A 98 -7.25 -7.56 -7.16
CA ARG A 98 -7.63 -7.95 -5.78
C ARG A 98 -8.97 -7.36 -5.32
N GLY A 99 -9.49 -6.34 -6.02
CA GLY A 99 -10.66 -5.56 -5.62
C GLY A 99 -10.42 -4.60 -4.46
N ALA A 100 -9.15 -4.32 -4.12
CA ALA A 100 -8.78 -3.31 -3.13
C ALA A 100 -8.86 -1.89 -3.72
N LEU A 101 -8.62 -1.74 -5.02
CA LEU A 101 -8.75 -0.48 -5.76
C LEU A 101 -9.91 -0.61 -6.77
N LEU A 102 -10.85 0.34 -6.72
CA LEU A 102 -12.07 0.32 -7.57
C LEU A 102 -11.93 1.16 -8.85
N GLY A 103 -10.94 2.06 -8.90
CA GLY A 103 -10.64 2.89 -10.07
C GLY A 103 -10.54 4.38 -9.76
N ALA A 104 -10.84 5.23 -10.74
CA ALA A 104 -11.01 6.66 -10.51
C ALA A 104 -12.30 6.93 -9.72
N ALA A 105 -12.24 7.92 -8.83
CA ALA A 105 -13.40 8.43 -8.10
C ALA A 105 -13.99 9.60 -8.89
#